data_AF-A0A1F6V7E7-F1
#
_entry.id   AF-A0A1F6V7E7-F1
#
_cell.length_a   1.000
_cell.length_b   1.000
_cell.length_c   1.000
_cell.angle_alpha   90.00
_cell.angle_beta   90.00
_cell.angle_gamma   90.00
#
_symmetry.space_group_name_H-M   'P 1'
#
loop_
_entity.id
_entity.type
_entity.pdbx_description
1 polymer ?
#
loop_
_entity_poly.entity_id
_entity_poly.type
_entity_poly.pdbx_seq_one_letter_code
_entity_poly.pdbx_strand_id
1 'polypeptide(L)'
;MKLVGRGLFKVEGEMPCSPRAIRVGKYSLIATLEKAEREEAAARILSFSLQLDQWVGVSWHRLVEMMQGDYELCQRAEKAQEHNFNERERIQRAMWKYYILSILTIGIYALFVAKPVAQMHEIPEIPFSGIFMFGPQHVFVGVQELVEREMLLQVRDGEDDVFFPTPALVSRIMQKQSVVA
;
A
#
# COMPACT_ATOMS: atom_id res chain seq x y z
N MET A 1 16.37 23.24 0.19
CA MET A 1 15.70 21.99 0.63
C MET A 1 16.01 21.71 2.08
N LYS A 2 14.98 21.64 2.92
CA LYS A 2 15.11 21.23 4.33
C LYS A 2 14.66 19.78 4.51
N LEU A 3 15.56 18.90 4.93
CA LEU A 3 15.23 17.50 5.27
C LEU A 3 14.32 17.46 6.50
N VAL A 4 13.25 16.66 6.42
CA VAL A 4 12.30 16.45 7.54
C VAL A 4 12.18 14.98 7.96
N GLY A 5 12.69 14.07 7.14
CA GLY A 5 12.77 12.65 7.42
C GLY A 5 13.64 11.96 6.37
N ARG A 6 13.90 10.66 6.53
CA ARG A 6 14.70 9.88 5.58
C ARG A 6 14.08 9.94 4.18
N GLY A 7 14.75 10.62 3.25
CA GLY A 7 14.28 10.82 1.87
C GLY A 7 13.05 11.73 1.73
N LEU A 8 12.75 12.55 2.75
CA LEU A 8 11.60 13.46 2.77
C LEU A 8 12.05 14.90 3.02
N PHE A 9 11.58 15.81 2.18
CA PHE A 9 12.04 17.20 2.15
C PHE A 9 10.84 18.14 2.28
N LYS A 10 10.95 19.17 3.10
CA LYS A 10 9.87 20.15 3.26
C LYS A 10 9.65 20.93 1.95
N VAL A 11 8.39 21.09 1.54
CA VAL A 11 8.02 22.02 0.46
C VAL A 11 8.32 23.46 0.91
N GLU A 12 9.07 24.19 0.09
CA GLU A 12 9.36 25.62 0.26
C GLU A 12 8.35 26.41 -0.60
N GLY A 13 7.22 26.81 -0.01
CA GLY A 13 6.16 27.53 -0.72
C GLY A 13 4.82 27.48 0.00
N GLU A 14 3.91 28.39 -0.37
CA GLU A 14 2.53 28.38 0.11
C GLU A 14 1.73 27.36 -0.70
N MET A 15 1.06 26.44 0.01
CA MET A 15 0.21 25.42 -0.58
C MET A 15 -1.25 25.81 -0.36
N PRO A 16 -2.16 25.47 -1.30
CA PRO A 16 -3.52 26.00 -1.31
C PRO A 16 -4.40 25.50 -0.16
N CYS A 17 -3.98 24.46 0.55
CA CYS A 17 -4.65 23.96 1.75
C CYS A 17 -3.65 23.21 2.64
N SER A 18 -4.10 22.77 3.82
CA SER A 18 -3.34 21.79 4.62
C SER A 18 -3.45 20.38 4.00
N PRO A 19 -2.48 19.47 4.22
CA PRO A 19 -2.58 18.10 3.72
C PRO A 19 -3.87 17.41 4.14
N ARG A 20 -4.32 17.59 5.38
CA ARG A 20 -5.56 17.01 5.92
C ARG A 20 -6.84 17.50 5.25
N ALA A 21 -6.80 18.61 4.53
CA ALA A 21 -7.98 19.14 3.83
C ALA A 21 -8.35 18.27 2.61
N ILE A 22 -7.40 17.53 2.03
CA ILE A 22 -7.65 16.61 0.92
C ILE A 22 -7.73 15.16 1.40
N ARG A 23 -8.49 14.35 0.68
CA ARG A 23 -8.61 12.91 0.92
C ARG A 23 -7.82 12.15 -0.13
N VAL A 24 -6.88 11.33 0.29
CA VAL A 24 -6.13 10.45 -0.62
C VAL A 24 -6.33 9.02 -0.13
N GLY A 25 -6.93 8.18 -0.97
CA GLY A 25 -7.04 6.75 -0.69
C GLY A 25 -5.67 6.10 -0.73
N LYS A 26 -5.52 4.91 -0.13
CA LYS A 26 -4.27 4.15 -0.22
C LYS A 26 -3.99 3.84 -1.70
N TYR A 27 -3.01 4.54 -2.26
CA TYR A 27 -2.59 4.47 -3.67
C TYR A 27 -3.67 4.80 -4.70
N SER A 28 -4.69 5.59 -4.33
CA SER A 28 -5.77 5.96 -5.26
C SER A 28 -6.27 7.39 -5.07
N LEU A 29 -6.51 8.05 -6.21
CA LEU A 29 -7.13 9.36 -6.36
C LEU A 29 -8.26 9.28 -7.39
N ILE A 30 -9.32 8.54 -7.05
CA ILE A 30 -10.42 8.16 -7.97
C ILE A 30 -10.82 9.29 -8.93
N ALA A 31 -10.58 9.09 -10.22
CA ALA A 31 -10.99 9.96 -11.32
C ALA A 31 -10.55 11.43 -11.18
N THR A 32 -9.42 11.66 -10.53
CA THR A 32 -8.87 12.99 -10.27
C THR A 32 -7.86 13.40 -11.35
N LEU A 33 -7.02 12.44 -11.78
CA LEU A 33 -5.90 12.68 -12.70
C LEU A 33 -6.04 11.91 -14.01
N GLU A 34 -7.25 11.42 -14.32
CA GLU A 34 -7.69 10.79 -15.59
C GLU A 34 -7.03 9.43 -15.93
N LYS A 35 -5.78 9.21 -15.52
CA LYS A 35 -5.03 7.98 -15.74
C LYS A 35 -4.67 7.34 -14.41
N ALA A 36 -4.77 6.01 -14.35
CA ALA A 36 -4.48 5.23 -13.14
C ALA A 36 -3.02 5.40 -12.69
N GLU A 37 -2.07 5.44 -13.63
CA GLU A 37 -0.64 5.63 -13.36
C GLU A 37 -0.40 6.93 -12.57
N ARG A 38 -0.99 8.04 -13.06
CA ARG A 38 -0.88 9.36 -12.44
C ARG A 38 -1.56 9.40 -11.08
N GLU A 39 -2.73 8.77 -10.96
CA GLU A 39 -3.48 8.71 -9.69
C GLU A 39 -2.70 7.95 -8.62
N GLU A 40 -2.14 6.79 -8.95
CA GLU A 40 -1.35 6.00 -8.02
C GLU A 40 -0.03 6.72 -7.66
N ALA A 41 0.69 7.25 -8.65
CA ALA A 41 1.94 7.97 -8.40
C ALA A 41 1.73 9.19 -7.49
N ALA A 42 0.73 10.02 -7.77
CA ALA A 42 0.39 11.16 -6.92
C ALA A 42 -0.07 10.69 -5.53
N ALA A 43 -0.90 9.65 -5.43
CA ALA A 43 -1.35 9.12 -4.14
C ALA A 43 -0.18 8.62 -3.27
N ARG A 44 0.79 7.92 -3.87
CA ARG A 44 2.01 7.46 -3.19
C ARG A 44 2.82 8.63 -2.64
N ILE A 45 3.08 9.66 -3.45
CA ILE A 45 3.83 10.85 -3.03
C ILE A 45 3.09 11.62 -1.94
N LEU A 46 1.79 11.89 -2.13
CA LEU A 46 0.97 12.67 -1.20
C LEU A 46 0.74 11.94 0.13
N SER A 47 0.81 10.61 0.15
CA SER A 47 0.64 9.82 1.38
C SER A 47 1.63 10.23 2.48
N PHE A 48 2.87 10.59 2.12
CA PHE A 48 3.86 11.07 3.07
C PHE A 48 3.49 12.43 3.66
N SER A 49 2.90 13.32 2.84
CA SER A 49 2.42 14.61 3.31
C SER A 49 1.27 14.47 4.31
N LEU A 50 0.37 13.51 4.05
CA LEU A 50 -0.74 13.19 4.96
C LEU A 50 -0.25 12.57 6.27
N GLN A 51 0.71 11.65 6.22
CA GLN A 51 1.27 10.98 7.40
C GLN A 51 1.96 11.96 8.35
N LEU A 52 2.66 12.96 7.80
CA LEU A 52 3.41 13.95 8.58
C LEU A 52 2.61 15.21 8.89
N ASP A 53 1.41 15.36 8.35
CA ASP A 53 0.59 16.58 8.42
C ASP A 53 1.37 17.84 7.97
N GLN A 54 2.22 17.67 6.96
CA GLN A 54 2.99 18.75 6.34
C GLN A 54 3.28 18.41 4.87
N TRP A 55 3.34 19.42 4.00
CA TRP A 55 3.69 19.20 2.60
C TRP A 55 5.17 18.86 2.45
N VAL A 56 5.42 17.69 1.86
CA VAL A 56 6.77 17.17 1.64
C VAL A 56 6.96 16.72 0.20
N GLY A 57 8.17 16.94 -0.30
CA GLY A 57 8.71 16.21 -1.44
C GLY A 57 9.32 14.88 -1.00
N VAL A 58 9.33 13.94 -1.93
CA VAL A 58 9.72 12.55 -1.68
C VAL A 58 10.82 12.16 -2.65
N SER A 59 11.91 11.60 -2.14
CA SER A 59 13.01 11.11 -2.97
C SER A 59 12.62 9.84 -3.73
N TRP A 60 13.22 9.61 -4.90
CA TRP A 60 12.98 8.43 -5.70
C TRP A 60 13.33 7.17 -4.91
N HIS A 61 14.47 7.17 -4.23
CA HIS A 61 14.85 6.07 -3.34
C HIS A 61 13.76 5.76 -2.30
N ARG A 62 13.16 6.78 -1.69
CA ARG A 62 12.10 6.59 -0.69
C ARG A 62 10.81 6.01 -1.30
N LEU A 63 10.47 6.38 -2.54
CA LEU A 63 9.36 5.77 -3.28
C LEU A 63 9.66 4.30 -3.61
N VAL A 64 10.90 3.98 -3.98
CA VAL A 64 11.34 2.61 -4.25
C VAL A 64 11.26 1.75 -2.99
N GLU A 65 11.74 2.24 -1.84
CA GLU A 65 11.61 1.56 -0.54
C GLU A 65 10.14 1.24 -0.22
N MET A 66 9.23 2.19 -0.46
CA MET A 66 7.79 1.97 -0.27
C MET A 66 7.27 0.83 -1.16
N MET A 67 7.61 0.84 -2.45
CA MET A 67 7.16 -0.20 -3.39
C MET A 67 7.77 -1.57 -3.06
N GLN A 68 9.03 -1.63 -2.61
CA GLN A 68 9.66 -2.86 -2.14
C GLN A 68 8.90 -3.42 -0.91
N GLY A 69 8.55 -2.56 0.04
CA GLY A 69 7.74 -2.95 1.20
C GLY A 69 6.37 -3.51 0.81
N ASP A 70 5.73 -2.98 -0.23
CA ASP A 70 4.48 -3.52 -0.77
C ASP A 70 4.66 -4.94 -1.35
N TYR A 71 5.75 -5.20 -2.07
CA TYR A 71 6.07 -6.54 -2.57
C TYR A 71 6.32 -7.54 -1.44
N GLU A 72 7.07 -7.14 -0.41
CA GLU A 72 7.30 -7.98 0.77
C GLU A 72 6.01 -8.30 1.53
N LEU A 73 5.08 -7.34 1.60
CA LEU A 73 3.75 -7.55 2.16
C LEU A 73 2.96 -8.59 1.35
N CYS A 74 2.98 -8.48 0.02
CA CYS A 74 2.33 -9.45 -0.87
C CYS A 74 2.91 -10.86 -0.70
N GLN A 75 4.23 -11.00 -0.68
CA GLN A 75 4.89 -12.29 -0.45
C GLN A 75 4.52 -12.92 0.90
N ARG A 76 4.40 -12.10 1.96
CA ARG A 76 3.94 -12.58 3.26
C ARG A 76 2.50 -13.06 3.23
N ALA A 77 1.62 -12.36 2.52
CA ALA A 77 0.23 -12.76 2.35
C ALA A 77 0.09 -14.07 1.58
N GLU A 78 0.84 -14.22 0.48
CA GLU A 78 0.86 -15.45 -0.32
C GLU A 78 1.31 -16.65 0.52
N LYS A 79 2.40 -16.51 1.28
CA LYS A 79 2.88 -17.56 2.20
C LYS A 79 1.86 -17.91 3.28
N ALA A 80 1.20 -16.90 3.87
CA ALA A 80 0.16 -17.11 4.87
C ALA A 80 -1.05 -17.84 4.25
N GLN A 81 -1.45 -17.47 3.03
CA GLN A 81 -2.55 -18.10 2.31
C GLN A 81 -2.24 -19.56 1.94
N GLU A 82 -1.04 -19.83 1.43
CA GLU A 82 -0.56 -21.18 1.12
C GLU A 82 -0.51 -22.06 2.38
N HIS A 83 0.05 -21.54 3.48
CA HIS A 83 0.05 -22.24 4.77
C HIS A 83 -1.38 -22.58 5.21
N ASN A 84 -2.28 -21.60 5.18
CA ASN A 84 -3.67 -21.79 5.60
C ASN A 84 -4.41 -22.80 4.72
N PHE A 85 -4.13 -22.82 3.41
CA PHE A 85 -4.68 -23.81 2.50
C PHE A 85 -4.21 -25.22 2.86
N ASN A 86 -2.90 -25.42 3.02
CA ASN A 86 -2.32 -26.71 3.37
C ASN A 86 -2.77 -27.20 4.77
N GLU A 87 -2.87 -26.29 5.74
CA GLU A 87 -3.31 -26.61 7.10
C GLU A 87 -4.78 -27.03 7.12
N ARG A 88 -5.65 -26.42 6.31
CA ARG A 88 -7.04 -26.86 6.15
C ARG A 88 -7.13 -28.30 5.67
N GLU A 89 -6.37 -28.68 4.65
CA GLU A 89 -6.38 -30.06 4.14
C GLU A 89 -5.83 -31.07 5.19
N ARG A 90 -4.77 -30.68 5.90
CA ARG A 90 -4.19 -31.52 6.97
C ARG A 90 -5.19 -31.75 8.09
N ILE A 91 -5.84 -30.69 8.55
CA ILE A 91 -6.84 -30.74 9.62
C ILE A 91 -8.08 -31.49 9.17
N GLN A 92 -8.54 -31.33 7.93
CA GLN A 92 -9.68 -32.08 7.40
C GLN A 92 -9.42 -33.60 7.43
N ARG A 93 -8.22 -34.04 7.02
CA ARG A 93 -7.80 -35.45 7.11
C ARG A 93 -7.71 -35.94 8.56
N ALA A 94 -7.13 -35.14 9.45
CA ALA A 94 -7.01 -35.48 10.87
C ALA A 94 -8.39 -35.57 11.55
N MET A 95 -9.29 -34.64 11.22
CA MET A 95 -10.67 -34.61 11.70
C MET A 95 -11.45 -35.84 11.25
N TRP A 96 -11.31 -36.24 9.98
CA TRP A 96 -11.98 -37.43 9.47
C TRP A 96 -11.54 -38.70 10.21
N LYS A 97 -10.22 -38.85 10.44
CA LYS A 97 -9.67 -39.94 11.26
C LYS A 97 -10.19 -39.91 12.69
N TYR A 98 -10.20 -38.73 13.31
CA TYR A 98 -10.69 -38.52 14.66
C TYR A 98 -12.16 -38.97 14.80
N TYR A 99 -13.02 -38.59 13.87
CA TYR A 99 -14.43 -38.98 13.90
C TYR A 99 -14.62 -40.48 13.68
N ILE A 100 -13.92 -41.09 12.72
CA ILE A 100 -14.01 -42.55 12.48
C ILE A 100 -13.62 -43.32 13.74
N LEU A 101 -12.48 -42.97 14.35
CA LEU A 101 -12.00 -43.65 15.55
C LEU A 101 -12.93 -43.43 16.74
N SER A 102 -13.51 -42.23 16.86
CA SER A 102 -14.52 -41.95 17.88
C SER A 102 -15.79 -42.78 17.67
N ILE A 103 -16.27 -42.93 16.44
CA ILE A 103 -17.44 -43.75 16.11
C ILE A 103 -17.18 -45.23 16.41
N LEU A 104 -16.05 -45.77 15.92
CA LEU A 104 -15.69 -47.18 16.12
C LEU A 104 -15.49 -47.56 17.60
N THR A 105 -15.13 -46.59 18.43
CA THR A 105 -14.90 -46.78 19.87
C THR A 105 -16.06 -46.31 20.74
N ILE A 106 -17.22 -45.97 20.16
CA ILE A 106 -18.39 -45.47 20.89
C ILE A 106 -18.02 -44.28 21.80
N GLY A 107 -17.19 -43.38 21.26
CA GLY A 107 -16.76 -42.14 21.92
C GLY A 107 -15.57 -42.27 22.88
N ILE A 108 -15.09 -43.48 23.21
CA ILE A 108 -13.96 -43.65 24.13
C ILE A 108 -12.69 -42.97 23.61
N TYR A 109 -12.43 -43.03 22.30
CA TYR A 109 -11.25 -42.40 21.70
C TYR A 109 -11.18 -40.88 21.96
N ALA A 110 -12.32 -40.20 21.98
CA ALA A 110 -12.39 -38.76 22.21
C ALA A 110 -12.04 -38.34 23.66
N LEU A 111 -12.07 -39.28 24.62
CA LEU A 111 -11.67 -39.03 26.00
C LEU A 111 -10.14 -38.95 26.17
N PHE A 112 -9.39 -39.59 25.27
CA PHE A 112 -7.93 -39.71 25.37
C PHE A 112 -7.19 -38.89 24.32
N VAL A 113 -7.87 -38.49 23.23
CA VAL A 113 -7.25 -37.74 22.13
C VAL A 113 -7.97 -36.41 21.94
N ALA A 114 -7.19 -35.32 21.92
CA ALA A 114 -7.71 -34.00 21.66
C ALA A 114 -8.20 -33.87 20.20
N LYS A 115 -9.31 -33.16 20.02
CA LYS A 115 -9.81 -32.82 18.68
C LYS A 115 -8.77 -31.96 17.95
N PRO A 116 -8.41 -32.29 16.69
CA PRO A 116 -7.51 -31.45 15.89
C PRO A 116 -8.02 -30.01 15.77
N VAL A 117 -7.13 -29.03 15.94
CA VAL A 117 -7.42 -27.59 15.81
C VAL A 117 -6.48 -27.00 14.76
N ALA A 118 -7.03 -26.18 13.86
CA ALA A 118 -6.24 -25.51 12.83
C ALA A 118 -5.49 -24.31 13.40
N GLN A 119 -4.22 -24.16 13.02
CA GLN A 119 -3.43 -22.95 13.30
C GLN A 119 -3.37 -22.11 12.02
N MET A 120 -4.26 -21.13 11.92
CA MET A 120 -4.30 -20.22 10.79
C MET A 120 -3.36 -19.04 11.04
N HIS A 121 -2.59 -18.68 10.01
CA HIS A 121 -1.84 -17.43 9.96
C HIS A 121 -2.77 -16.28 9.56
N GLU A 122 -2.55 -15.11 10.15
CA GLU A 122 -3.22 -13.89 9.72
C GLU A 122 -2.73 -13.49 8.32
N ILE A 123 -3.67 -13.17 7.43
CA ILE A 123 -3.36 -12.72 6.07
C ILE A 123 -3.35 -11.19 6.11
N PRO A 124 -2.20 -10.53 5.89
CA PRO A 124 -2.13 -9.07 5.91
C PRO A 124 -2.95 -8.47 4.75
N GLU A 125 -3.51 -7.30 4.99
CA GLU A 125 -4.28 -6.55 3.98
C GLU A 125 -3.35 -5.95 2.92
N ILE A 126 -3.41 -6.48 1.69
CA ILE A 126 -2.63 -5.97 0.56
C ILE A 126 -3.36 -4.76 -0.05
N PRO A 127 -2.68 -3.62 -0.26
CA PRO A 127 -3.28 -2.50 -0.98
C PRO A 127 -3.58 -2.86 -2.44
N PHE A 128 -4.68 -2.36 -2.99
CA PHE A 128 -4.89 -2.41 -4.43
C PHE A 128 -3.90 -1.47 -5.11
N SER A 129 -3.03 -2.01 -5.97
CA SER A 129 -1.97 -1.26 -6.64
C SER A 129 -1.66 -1.84 -8.02
N GLY A 130 -1.43 -0.97 -8.99
CA GLY A 130 -0.99 -1.33 -10.32
C GLY A 130 0.38 -2.01 -10.35
N ILE A 131 1.22 -1.87 -9.32
CA ILE A 131 2.55 -2.51 -9.30
C ILE A 131 2.48 -4.04 -9.33
N PHE A 132 1.39 -4.62 -8.82
CA PHE A 132 1.20 -6.08 -8.79
C PHE A 132 0.78 -6.62 -10.15
N MET A 133 0.15 -5.81 -11.00
CA MET A 133 -0.30 -6.19 -12.34
C MET A 133 0.68 -5.76 -13.44
N PHE A 134 1.30 -4.59 -13.28
CA PHE A 134 2.05 -3.90 -14.32
C PHE A 134 3.51 -3.58 -13.93
N GLY A 135 3.92 -3.95 -12.71
CA GLY A 135 5.27 -3.67 -12.20
C GLY A 135 5.49 -2.22 -11.75
N PRO A 136 6.69 -1.90 -11.22
CA PRO A 136 7.02 -0.56 -10.73
C PRO A 136 7.02 0.50 -11.84
N GLN A 137 7.11 0.09 -13.11
CA GLN A 137 7.00 0.97 -14.28
C GLN A 137 5.68 1.73 -14.28
N HIS A 138 4.60 1.15 -13.74
CA HIS A 138 3.31 1.83 -13.60
C HIS A 138 3.42 3.15 -12.84
N VAL A 139 4.14 3.13 -11.70
CA VAL A 139 4.36 4.33 -10.88
C VAL A 139 5.36 5.26 -11.55
N PHE A 140 6.42 4.73 -12.16
CA PHE A 140 7.42 5.53 -12.88
C PHE A 140 6.79 6.36 -14.01
N VAL A 141 5.97 5.75 -14.87
CA VAL A 141 5.23 6.46 -15.93
C VAL A 141 4.33 7.54 -15.33
N GLY A 142 3.63 7.22 -14.24
CA GLY A 142 2.79 8.19 -13.53
C GLY A 142 3.58 9.40 -13.01
N VAL A 143 4.75 9.19 -12.42
CA VAL A 143 5.63 10.28 -11.96
C VAL A 143 6.13 11.12 -13.13
N GLN A 144 6.61 10.49 -14.21
CA GLN A 144 7.07 11.22 -15.40
C GLN A 144 5.97 12.11 -16.00
N GLU A 145 4.78 11.55 -16.22
CA GLU A 145 3.66 12.32 -16.78
C GLU A 145 3.20 13.46 -15.86
N LEU A 146 3.34 13.32 -14.54
CA LEU A 146 3.02 14.39 -13.59
C LEU A 146 4.07 15.50 -13.60
N VAL A 147 5.35 15.16 -13.79
CA VAL A 147 6.42 16.15 -13.96
C VAL A 147 6.24 16.91 -15.27
N GLU A 148 5.97 16.22 -16.38
CA GLU A 148 5.69 16.82 -17.70
C GLU A 148 4.51 17.79 -17.67
N ARG A 149 3.54 17.56 -16.78
CA ARG A 149 2.35 18.40 -16.59
C ARG A 149 2.51 19.46 -15.50
N GLU A 150 3.71 19.64 -14.95
CA GLU A 150 4.01 20.59 -13.87
C GLU A 150 3.15 20.36 -12.59
N MET A 151 2.64 19.15 -12.43
CA MET A 151 1.91 18.71 -11.24
C MET A 151 2.86 18.18 -10.15
N LEU A 152 4.05 17.75 -10.57
CA LEU A 152 5.18 17.51 -9.68
C LEU A 152 6.34 18.40 -10.11
N LEU A 153 7.03 18.97 -9.12
CA LEU A 153 8.32 19.61 -9.31
C LEU A 153 9.40 18.58 -9.02
N GLN A 154 10.20 18.22 -10.02
CA GLN A 154 11.39 17.40 -9.86
C GLN A 154 12.59 18.29 -9.55
N VAL A 155 13.31 17.98 -8.48
CA VAL A 155 14.57 18.64 -8.15
C VAL A 155 15.59 17.58 -7.75
N ARG A 156 16.82 17.73 -8.26
CA ARG A 156 17.91 16.80 -8.00
C ARG A 156 18.61 17.12 -6.68
N ASP A 157 18.73 16.14 -5.80
CA ASP A 157 19.49 16.20 -4.56
C ASP A 157 20.66 15.20 -4.63
N GLY A 158 21.82 15.70 -5.08
CA GLY A 158 22.98 14.87 -5.38
C GLY A 158 22.71 13.89 -6.54
N GLU A 159 22.68 12.59 -6.23
CA GLU A 159 22.40 11.53 -7.19
C GLU A 159 20.93 11.09 -7.20
N ASP A 160 20.10 11.58 -6.28
CA ASP A 160 18.69 11.20 -6.16
C ASP A 160 17.77 12.29 -6.71
N ASP A 161 16.62 11.88 -7.25
CA ASP A 161 15.57 12.78 -7.70
C ASP A 161 14.53 12.94 -6.61
N VAL A 162 14.10 14.18 -6.33
CA VAL A 162 13.09 14.49 -5.32
C VAL A 162 11.88 15.12 -5.99
N PHE A 163 10.70 14.56 -5.73
CA PHE A 163 9.44 14.99 -6.34
C PHE A 163 8.59 15.73 -5.31
N PHE A 164 8.31 16.99 -5.57
CA PHE A 164 7.47 17.84 -4.72
C PHE A 164 6.08 17.99 -5.33
N PRO A 165 4.99 17.85 -4.55
CA PRO A 165 3.66 18.22 -5.04
C PRO A 165 3.62 19.73 -5.30
N THR A 166 3.12 20.12 -6.48
CA THR A 166 2.93 21.55 -6.78
C THR A 166 1.56 22.05 -6.30
N PRO A 167 1.38 23.37 -6.13
CA PRO A 167 0.06 23.94 -5.88
C PRO A 167 -0.98 23.56 -6.94
N ALA A 168 -0.56 23.38 -8.20
CA ALA A 168 -1.44 22.96 -9.29
C ALA A 168 -2.03 21.55 -9.07
N LEU A 169 -1.21 20.58 -8.64
CA LEU A 169 -1.68 19.25 -8.30
C LEU A 169 -2.70 19.28 -7.16
N VAL A 170 -2.38 20.00 -6.07
CA VAL A 170 -3.26 20.06 -4.90
C VAL A 170 -4.57 20.79 -5.23
N SER A 171 -4.50 21.88 -5.99
CA SER A 171 -5.70 22.61 -6.45
C SER A 171 -6.60 21.72 -7.31
N ARG A 172 -6.02 20.90 -8.19
CA ARG A 172 -6.77 19.94 -9.01
C ARG A 172 -7.50 18.91 -8.15
N ILE A 173 -6.84 18.39 -7.12
CA ILE A 173 -7.44 17.46 -6.16
C ILE A 173 -8.57 18.14 -5.38
N MET A 174 -8.33 19.34 -4.84
CA MET A 174 -9.34 20.11 -4.12
C MET A 174 -10.59 20.36 -4.98
N GLN A 175 -10.39 20.77 -6.24
CA GLN A 175 -11.48 21.01 -7.19
C GLN A 175 -12.33 19.74 -7.39
N LYS A 176 -11.68 18.58 -7.55
CA LYS A 176 -12.39 17.30 -7.75
C LYS A 176 -13.11 16.83 -6.49
N GLN A 177 -12.60 17.16 -5.31
CA GLN A 177 -13.16 16.77 -4.03
C GLN A 177 -14.11 17.81 -3.43
N SER A 178 -14.36 18.92 -4.14
CA SER A 178 -15.19 20.04 -3.65
C SER A 178 -14.69 20.61 -2.31
N VAL A 179 -13.37 20.66 -2.11
CA VAL A 179 -12.73 21.28 -0.94
C VAL A 179 -12.61 22.78 -1.18
N VAL A 180 -13.11 23.59 -0.25
CA VAL A 180 -12.98 25.05 -0.27
C VAL A 180 -11.63 25.42 0.36
N ALA A 181 -10.90 26.34 -0.28
CA ALA A 181 -9.62 26.86 0.19
C ALA A 181 -9.77 27.67 1.49
#